data_AF-A0A2J0T452-F1
#
_entry.id   AF-A0A2J0T452-F1
#
_cell.length_a   1.000
_cell.length_b   1.000
_cell.length_c   1.000
_cell.angle_alpha   90.00
_cell.angle_beta   90.00
_cell.angle_gamma   90.00
#
_symmetry.space_group_name_H-M   'P 1'
#
loop_
_entity.id
_entity.type
_entity.pdbx_description
1 polymer ?
#
loop_
_entity_poly.entity_id
_entity_poly.type
_entity_poly.pdbx_seq_one_letter_code
_entity_poly.pdbx_strand_id
1 'polypeptide(L)'
;MRLLALLPALLMFAALPVAADALHCGEYRSADGGMALVFTTPSTGYRHNDVSEPQPLWVDRSAAQTRLVMLDDGVAEPIRISADGQRIKDDVPLVYTLRQPRTCAAEPRAIAGSCRAAGSHCIAQLPTASPGQAQRACSEGVGAGCSALLRQLRDGVTAAGNDDTGPARFERPPVCREHTPGHDPQACEALTHDALAAAMQRVSERLQREDEDTLDPPLPATARERLQQLCLQHRGGRFCVEAAEQQLNALEPALAVQALQVVCDAGRVSACERVAPLRDLRAELRLVPAQQVPCGRYQADGGVIDMLDFGDGTRGRLHDGAIHLQQNGEPLVLRQLGNGDLLGMDAQTGYQRYQPVPGTAQCTPPREGRGSP
;
A
#
# COMPACT_ATOMS: atom_id res chain seq x y z
N MET A 1 -5.29 -87.07 21.07
CA MET A 1 -6.63 -86.47 21.24
C MET A 1 -6.47 -85.01 21.65
N ARG A 2 -7.05 -84.11 20.82
CA ARG A 2 -7.58 -82.76 21.14
C ARG A 2 -6.58 -81.68 21.60
N LEU A 3 -6.16 -80.78 20.69
CA LEU A 3 -6.80 -79.52 20.22
C LEU A 3 -6.32 -78.32 21.07
N LEU A 4 -5.37 -77.52 20.57
CA LEU A 4 -5.56 -76.26 19.82
C LEU A 4 -6.27 -75.15 20.61
N ALA A 5 -5.49 -74.15 21.04
CA ALA A 5 -5.92 -72.75 21.04
C ALA A 5 -4.67 -71.84 21.01
N LEU A 6 -4.29 -71.44 19.80
CA LEU A 6 -3.41 -70.29 19.54
C LEU A 6 -4.12 -69.02 20.00
N LEU A 7 -3.48 -68.23 20.86
CA LEU A 7 -3.83 -66.83 21.10
C LEU A 7 -2.98 -65.97 20.16
N PRO A 8 -3.56 -65.30 19.14
CA PRO A 8 -2.84 -64.28 18.40
C PRO A 8 -2.80 -63.01 19.25
N ALA A 9 -1.60 -62.46 19.40
CA ALA A 9 -1.37 -61.13 19.94
C ALA A 9 -2.13 -60.10 19.10
N LEU A 10 -3.23 -59.57 19.64
CA LEU A 10 -3.94 -58.44 19.08
C LEU A 10 -3.11 -57.17 19.36
N LEU A 11 -2.10 -56.91 18.52
CA LEU A 11 -1.49 -55.60 18.40
C LEU A 11 -2.56 -54.66 17.83
N MET A 12 -3.34 -54.02 18.70
CA MET A 12 -4.03 -52.80 18.35
C MET A 12 -2.98 -51.73 18.06
N PHE A 13 -2.62 -51.62 16.78
CA PHE A 13 -2.20 -50.34 16.24
C PHE A 13 -3.41 -49.41 16.40
N ALA A 14 -3.43 -48.67 17.51
CA ALA A 14 -4.15 -47.40 17.54
C ALA A 14 -3.50 -46.54 16.46
N ALA A 15 -4.07 -46.57 15.24
CA ALA A 15 -3.85 -45.53 14.28
C ALA A 15 -4.31 -44.24 14.97
N LEU A 16 -3.35 -43.46 15.47
CA LEU A 16 -3.59 -42.05 15.77
C LEU A 16 -4.32 -41.47 14.55
N PRO A 17 -5.40 -40.71 14.72
CA PRO A 17 -6.00 -40.02 13.59
C PRO A 17 -4.88 -39.19 12.98
N VAL A 18 -4.42 -39.58 11.79
CA VAL A 18 -3.61 -38.70 10.95
C VAL A 18 -4.48 -37.47 10.79
N ALA A 19 -4.02 -36.36 11.36
CA ALA A 19 -4.79 -35.14 11.52
C ALA A 19 -5.52 -34.81 10.22
N ALA A 20 -6.85 -34.64 10.30
CA ALA A 20 -7.72 -34.27 9.19
C ALA A 20 -7.48 -32.82 8.67
N ASP A 21 -6.28 -32.27 8.88
CA ASP A 21 -5.90 -30.87 8.68
C ASP A 21 -4.64 -30.70 7.80
N ALA A 22 -4.11 -31.78 7.26
CA ALA A 22 -2.94 -31.73 6.40
C ALA A 22 -3.35 -31.32 4.98
N LEU A 23 -3.36 -30.01 4.75
CA LEU A 23 -3.34 -29.44 3.41
C LEU A 23 -2.20 -30.09 2.60
N HIS A 24 -2.49 -30.60 1.42
CA HIS A 24 -1.45 -31.11 0.52
C HIS A 24 -0.71 -29.95 -0.15
N CYS A 25 0.60 -30.09 -0.31
CA CYS A 25 1.35 -29.12 -1.11
C CYS A 25 1.14 -29.38 -2.60
N GLY A 26 1.24 -28.33 -3.38
CA GLY A 26 0.95 -28.37 -4.81
C GLY A 26 0.03 -27.25 -5.26
N GLU A 27 -0.43 -27.37 -6.50
CA GLU A 27 -1.29 -26.39 -7.16
C GLU A 27 -2.74 -26.84 -7.11
N TYR A 28 -3.57 -26.03 -6.48
CA TYR A 28 -5.03 -26.12 -6.51
C TYR A 28 -5.55 -25.11 -7.52
N ARG A 29 -6.51 -25.53 -8.36
CA ARG A 29 -7.18 -24.62 -9.31
C ARG A 29 -8.65 -24.49 -9.00
N SER A 30 -9.18 -23.29 -9.19
CA SER A 30 -10.61 -23.01 -9.16
C SER A 30 -11.33 -23.78 -10.28
N ALA A 31 -12.64 -23.98 -10.11
CA ALA A 31 -13.46 -24.71 -11.08
C ALA A 31 -13.49 -24.07 -12.47
N ASP A 32 -13.42 -22.74 -12.55
CA ASP A 32 -13.33 -21.96 -13.80
C ASP A 32 -11.90 -21.88 -14.36
N GLY A 33 -10.90 -22.40 -13.63
CA GLY A 33 -9.49 -22.42 -14.02
C GLY A 33 -8.77 -21.07 -13.89
N GLY A 34 -9.50 -19.98 -13.61
CA GLY A 34 -8.96 -18.62 -13.59
C GLY A 34 -8.09 -18.31 -12.38
N MET A 35 -8.25 -19.04 -11.27
CA MET A 35 -7.50 -18.83 -10.03
C MET A 35 -6.73 -20.09 -9.64
N ALA A 36 -5.53 -19.91 -9.11
CA ALA A 36 -4.70 -20.97 -8.55
C ALA A 36 -4.20 -20.60 -7.14
N LEU A 37 -4.18 -21.59 -6.26
CA LEU A 37 -3.50 -21.54 -4.96
C LEU A 37 -2.35 -22.53 -5.01
N VAL A 38 -1.12 -22.07 -4.84
CA VAL A 38 0.06 -22.93 -4.87
C VAL A 38 0.71 -22.94 -3.51
N PHE A 39 0.70 -24.10 -2.85
CA PHE A 39 1.29 -24.28 -1.53
C PHE A 39 2.64 -24.99 -1.64
N THR A 40 3.67 -24.40 -1.03
CA THR A 40 5.03 -24.91 -0.97
C THR A 40 5.34 -25.57 0.37
N THR A 41 4.67 -25.12 1.43
CA THR A 41 4.62 -25.75 2.75
C THR A 41 3.16 -26.02 3.13
N PRO A 42 2.88 -26.77 4.21
CA PRO A 42 1.51 -27.01 4.67
C PRO A 42 0.72 -25.74 5.02
N SER A 43 1.38 -24.59 5.15
CA SER A 43 0.73 -23.33 5.51
C SER A 43 1.09 -22.18 4.59
N THR A 44 2.18 -22.21 3.82
CA THR A 44 2.62 -21.05 3.02
C THR A 44 2.55 -21.35 1.52
N GLY A 45 2.32 -20.29 0.75
CA GLY A 45 2.15 -20.40 -0.67
C GLY A 45 1.89 -19.05 -1.32
N TYR A 46 1.31 -19.09 -2.51
CA TYR A 46 0.86 -17.90 -3.22
C TYR A 46 -0.48 -18.15 -3.95
N ARG A 47 -1.27 -17.09 -4.09
CA ARG A 47 -2.45 -17.03 -4.95
C ARG A 47 -2.02 -16.45 -6.27
N HIS A 48 -2.42 -17.05 -7.38
CA HIS A 48 -2.09 -16.57 -8.70
C HIS A 48 -3.31 -16.67 -9.61
N ASN A 49 -3.41 -15.78 -10.58
CA ASN A 49 -4.34 -15.89 -11.70
C ASN A 49 -3.61 -15.46 -12.98
N ASP A 50 -4.19 -15.74 -14.13
CA ASP A 50 -3.49 -15.50 -15.42
C ASP A 50 -3.23 -14.00 -15.71
N VAL A 51 -3.78 -13.09 -14.91
CA VAL A 51 -3.77 -11.63 -15.13
C VAL A 51 -2.98 -10.89 -14.04
N SER A 52 -2.80 -11.49 -12.87
CA SER A 52 -2.32 -10.88 -11.63
C SER A 52 -1.17 -11.70 -11.05
N GLU A 53 -0.28 -10.99 -10.39
CA GLU A 53 0.94 -11.60 -9.90
C GLU A 53 0.70 -12.58 -8.74
N PRO A 54 1.64 -13.52 -8.51
CA PRO A 54 1.55 -14.51 -7.43
C PRO A 54 1.52 -13.90 -6.01
N GLN A 55 0.38 -13.52 -5.47
CA GLN A 55 0.27 -12.87 -4.16
C GLN A 55 0.61 -13.83 -3.01
N PRO A 56 1.54 -13.48 -2.08
CA PRO A 56 1.94 -14.37 -1.01
C PRO A 56 0.79 -14.58 -0.04
N LEU A 57 0.62 -15.82 0.39
CA LEU A 57 -0.43 -16.21 1.31
C LEU A 57 0.08 -17.12 2.40
N TRP A 58 -0.71 -17.19 3.46
CA TRP A 58 -0.50 -18.11 4.56
C TRP A 58 -1.83 -18.65 5.11
N VAL A 59 -1.84 -19.91 5.56
CA VAL A 59 -3.00 -20.57 6.14
C VAL A 59 -2.96 -20.43 7.65
N ASP A 60 -3.87 -19.64 8.17
CA ASP A 60 -4.05 -19.43 9.60
C ASP A 60 -5.08 -20.43 10.15
N ARG A 61 -4.60 -21.29 11.05
CA ARG A 61 -5.40 -22.29 11.77
C ARG A 61 -5.67 -21.90 13.23
N SER A 62 -5.22 -20.73 13.68
CA SER A 62 -5.42 -20.27 15.05
C SER A 62 -6.83 -19.73 15.32
N ALA A 63 -7.54 -19.34 14.27
CA ALA A 63 -8.91 -18.88 14.34
C ALA A 63 -9.91 -20.04 14.44
N ALA A 64 -11.14 -19.76 14.90
CA ALA A 64 -12.21 -20.74 15.02
C ALA A 64 -12.56 -21.43 13.68
N GLN A 65 -12.36 -20.73 12.57
CA GLN A 65 -12.40 -21.27 11.21
C GLN A 65 -11.05 -21.00 10.55
N THR A 66 -10.51 -21.98 9.83
CA THR A 66 -9.26 -21.80 9.07
C THR A 66 -9.40 -20.66 8.09
N ARG A 67 -8.35 -19.84 7.93
CA ARG A 67 -8.36 -18.68 7.04
C ARG A 67 -7.16 -18.67 6.11
N LEU A 68 -7.38 -18.20 4.89
CA LEU A 68 -6.34 -17.83 3.94
C LEU A 68 -6.00 -16.36 4.15
N VAL A 69 -4.76 -16.07 4.51
CA VAL A 69 -4.27 -14.72 4.82
C VAL A 69 -3.38 -14.25 3.68
N MET A 70 -3.83 -13.27 2.91
CA MET A 70 -3.06 -12.58 1.90
C MET A 70 -2.14 -11.56 2.57
N LEU A 71 -0.83 -11.82 2.53
CA LEU A 71 0.15 -11.10 3.36
C LEU A 71 0.43 -9.67 2.86
N ASP A 72 0.40 -9.46 1.55
CA ASP A 72 0.70 -8.17 0.94
C ASP A 72 -0.46 -7.17 1.13
N ASP A 73 -1.71 -7.62 0.96
CA ASP A 73 -2.89 -6.73 1.01
C ASP A 73 -3.54 -6.68 2.39
N GLY A 74 -3.18 -7.61 3.29
CA GLY A 74 -3.77 -7.67 4.62
C GLY A 74 -5.24 -8.09 4.58
N VAL A 75 -5.55 -9.08 3.76
CA VAL A 75 -6.90 -9.67 3.67
C VAL A 75 -6.86 -11.08 4.23
N ALA A 76 -7.79 -11.41 5.13
CA ALA A 76 -7.95 -12.76 5.64
C ALA A 76 -9.33 -13.28 5.25
N GLU A 77 -9.38 -14.39 4.53
CA GLU A 77 -10.61 -15.00 4.02
C GLU A 77 -10.85 -16.36 4.69
N PRO A 78 -12.07 -16.64 5.18
CA PRO A 78 -12.40 -17.95 5.73
C PRO A 78 -12.38 -19.03 4.65
N ILE A 79 -11.82 -20.19 4.98
CA ILE A 79 -11.78 -21.36 4.10
C ILE A 79 -12.18 -22.64 4.84
N ARG A 80 -12.57 -23.65 4.08
CA ARG A 80 -12.76 -25.03 4.53
C ARG A 80 -11.91 -25.96 3.69
N ILE A 81 -11.08 -26.76 4.35
CA ILE A 81 -10.24 -27.77 3.71
C ILE A 81 -10.96 -29.12 3.85
N SER A 82 -11.06 -29.90 2.76
CA SER A 82 -11.62 -31.24 2.82
C SER A 82 -10.74 -32.18 3.63
N ALA A 83 -11.34 -33.23 4.21
CA ALA A 83 -10.61 -34.20 5.04
C ALA A 83 -9.50 -34.95 4.28
N ASP A 84 -9.62 -35.09 2.95
CA ASP A 84 -8.59 -35.65 2.07
C ASP A 84 -7.51 -34.63 1.66
N GLY A 85 -7.60 -33.38 2.11
CA GLY A 85 -6.68 -32.30 1.77
C GLY A 85 -6.71 -31.86 0.29
N GLN A 86 -7.57 -32.42 -0.56
CA GLN A 86 -7.56 -32.19 -2.01
C GLN A 86 -8.47 -31.06 -2.47
N ARG A 87 -9.35 -30.54 -1.60
CA ARG A 87 -10.28 -29.45 -1.93
C ARG A 87 -10.24 -28.36 -0.88
N ILE A 88 -10.30 -27.12 -1.36
CA ILE A 88 -10.44 -25.92 -0.55
C ILE A 88 -11.70 -25.20 -1.03
N LYS A 89 -12.56 -24.81 -0.10
CA LYS A 89 -13.72 -23.96 -0.37
C LYS A 89 -13.54 -22.65 0.38
N ASP A 90 -13.68 -21.52 -0.29
CA ASP A 90 -13.84 -20.24 0.40
C ASP A 90 -15.32 -19.99 0.74
N ASP A 91 -15.65 -18.82 1.31
CA ASP A 91 -17.02 -18.46 1.67
C ASP A 91 -17.81 -17.85 0.49
N VAL A 92 -17.12 -17.52 -0.61
CA VAL A 92 -17.73 -17.42 -1.93
C VAL A 92 -17.89 -18.88 -2.42
N PRO A 93 -18.83 -19.28 -3.28
CA PRO A 93 -18.95 -20.70 -3.69
C PRO A 93 -17.76 -21.21 -4.55
N LEU A 94 -16.58 -20.58 -4.47
CA LEU A 94 -15.40 -20.96 -5.23
C LEU A 94 -14.76 -22.20 -4.59
N VAL A 95 -14.60 -23.22 -5.42
CA VAL A 95 -14.01 -24.50 -5.03
C VAL A 95 -12.69 -24.67 -5.76
N TYR A 96 -11.62 -24.81 -5.01
CA TYR A 96 -10.31 -25.16 -5.52
C TYR A 96 -10.07 -26.66 -5.36
N THR A 97 -9.55 -27.31 -6.40
CA THR A 97 -9.20 -28.73 -6.39
C THR A 97 -7.73 -28.92 -6.72
N LEU A 98 -7.03 -29.78 -5.97
CA LEU A 98 -5.64 -30.12 -6.20
C LEU A 98 -5.46 -30.73 -7.60
N ARG A 99 -4.63 -30.11 -8.43
CA ARG A 99 -4.32 -30.55 -9.79
C ARG A 99 -2.92 -31.14 -9.89
N GLN A 100 -1.96 -30.53 -9.20
CA GLN A 100 -0.56 -30.95 -9.24
C GLN A 100 -0.03 -31.12 -7.82
N PRO A 101 -0.12 -32.34 -7.25
CA PRO A 101 0.43 -32.61 -5.93
C PRO A 101 1.95 -32.51 -5.92
N ARG A 102 2.52 -32.08 -4.80
CA ARG A 102 3.96 -31.91 -4.60
C ARG A 102 4.34 -32.30 -3.17
N THR A 103 5.61 -32.66 -2.96
CA THR A 103 6.15 -32.86 -1.61
C THR A 103 6.29 -31.50 -0.92
N CYS A 104 5.73 -31.38 0.28
CA CYS A 104 5.89 -30.17 1.08
C CYS A 104 7.33 -29.95 1.51
N ALA A 105 7.78 -28.71 1.43
CA ALA A 105 8.97 -28.28 2.15
C ALA A 105 8.70 -28.22 3.66
N ALA A 106 9.77 -28.17 4.46
CA ALA A 106 9.67 -28.02 5.91
C ALA A 106 9.04 -26.66 6.27
N GLU A 107 8.03 -26.69 7.12
CA GLU A 107 7.36 -25.48 7.61
C GLU A 107 8.30 -24.73 8.59
N PRO A 108 8.55 -23.43 8.37
CA PRO A 108 9.23 -22.60 9.37
C PRO A 108 8.43 -22.56 10.67
N ARG A 109 9.10 -22.69 11.82
CA ARG A 109 8.42 -22.56 13.10
C ARG A 109 7.91 -21.14 13.30
N ALA A 110 6.61 -20.99 13.53
CA ALA A 110 6.03 -19.73 13.98
C ALA A 110 6.46 -19.45 15.43
N ILE A 111 6.86 -18.21 15.70
CA ILE A 111 7.21 -17.75 17.05
C ILE A 111 5.91 -17.37 17.77
N ALA A 112 5.73 -17.76 19.03
CA ALA A 112 4.53 -17.40 19.78
C ALA A 112 4.35 -15.86 19.84
N GLY A 113 3.13 -15.38 19.58
CA GLY A 113 2.82 -13.95 19.53
C GLY A 113 3.28 -13.24 18.24
N SER A 114 3.87 -13.96 17.29
CA SER A 114 4.16 -13.44 15.95
C SER A 114 2.88 -13.33 15.12
N CYS A 115 2.89 -12.47 14.10
CA CYS A 115 1.84 -12.46 13.10
C CYS A 115 1.72 -13.83 12.43
N ARG A 116 2.84 -14.51 12.17
CA ARG A 116 2.87 -15.90 11.65
C ARG A 116 2.32 -16.96 12.60
N ALA A 117 2.02 -16.65 13.85
CA ALA A 117 1.33 -17.57 14.77
C ALA A 117 -0.18 -17.30 14.82
N ALA A 118 -0.62 -16.07 14.56
CA ALA A 118 -2.02 -15.67 14.59
C ALA A 118 -2.32 -14.63 13.50
N GLY A 119 -2.34 -15.07 12.24
CA GLY A 119 -2.33 -14.18 11.07
C GLY A 119 -3.54 -13.32 10.93
N SER A 120 -4.71 -13.95 11.00
CA SER A 120 -5.98 -13.25 10.83
C SER A 120 -6.18 -12.22 11.93
N HIS A 121 -5.76 -12.55 13.15
CA HIS A 121 -5.81 -11.62 14.28
C HIS A 121 -4.82 -10.46 14.10
N CYS A 122 -3.58 -10.75 13.71
CA CYS A 122 -2.58 -9.72 13.43
C CYS A 122 -3.07 -8.76 12.33
N ILE A 123 -3.51 -9.30 11.19
CA ILE A 123 -4.03 -8.50 10.06
C ILE A 123 -5.19 -7.61 10.50
N ALA A 124 -6.16 -8.14 11.25
CA ALA A 124 -7.30 -7.36 11.74
C ALA A 124 -6.89 -6.21 12.69
N GLN A 125 -5.74 -6.32 13.36
CA GLN A 125 -5.23 -5.29 14.27
C GLN A 125 -4.32 -4.26 13.61
N LEU A 126 -3.79 -4.53 12.40
CA LEU A 126 -2.88 -3.62 11.71
C LEU A 126 -3.41 -2.18 11.56
N PRO A 127 -4.71 -1.92 11.28
CA PRO A 127 -5.22 -0.56 11.15
C PRO A 127 -5.03 0.31 12.40
N THR A 128 -5.04 -0.30 13.59
CA THR A 128 -4.90 0.39 14.89
C THR A 128 -3.66 -0.05 15.65
N ALA A 129 -2.73 -0.74 14.98
CA ALA A 129 -1.52 -1.25 15.59
C ALA A 129 -0.66 -0.12 16.15
N SER A 130 0.03 -0.36 17.26
CA SER A 130 1.13 0.51 17.69
C SER A 130 2.31 0.44 16.72
N PRO A 131 3.22 1.44 16.71
CA PRO A 131 4.45 1.41 15.91
C PRO A 131 5.27 0.14 16.10
N GLY A 132 5.40 -0.34 17.34
CA GLY A 132 6.10 -1.58 17.64
C GLY A 132 5.40 -2.83 17.08
N GLN A 133 4.07 -2.84 16.98
CA GLN A 133 3.32 -3.94 16.37
C GLN A 133 3.47 -3.96 14.85
N ALA A 134 3.33 -2.80 14.19
CA ALA A 134 3.51 -2.69 12.74
C ALA A 134 4.96 -3.04 12.32
N GLN A 135 5.94 -2.56 13.08
CA GLN A 135 7.35 -2.90 12.86
C GLN A 135 7.62 -4.41 12.99
N ARG A 136 7.06 -5.06 14.02
CA ARG A 136 7.20 -6.51 14.18
C ARG A 136 6.56 -7.26 13.02
N ALA A 137 5.32 -6.94 12.66
CA ALA A 137 4.64 -7.55 11.52
C ALA A 137 5.45 -7.41 10.23
N CYS A 138 5.98 -6.21 9.98
CA CYS A 138 6.84 -5.98 8.82
C CYS A 138 8.11 -6.84 8.86
N SER A 139 8.80 -6.90 10.00
CA SER A 139 10.03 -7.70 10.17
C SER A 139 9.81 -9.21 10.01
N GLU A 140 8.57 -9.68 10.15
CA GLU A 140 8.18 -11.06 9.90
C GLU A 140 7.85 -11.34 8.43
N GLY A 141 7.92 -10.31 7.57
CA GLY A 141 7.58 -10.38 6.14
C GLY A 141 6.08 -10.31 5.87
N VAL A 142 5.29 -9.67 6.75
CA VAL A 142 3.90 -9.33 6.46
C VAL A 142 3.86 -7.99 5.72
N GLY A 143 3.62 -8.02 4.41
CA GLY A 143 3.62 -6.82 3.56
C GLY A 143 2.68 -5.73 4.06
N ALA A 144 1.44 -6.09 4.45
CA ALA A 144 0.48 -5.16 5.04
C ALA A 144 0.97 -4.54 6.36
N GLY A 145 1.82 -5.25 7.12
CA GLY A 145 2.47 -4.73 8.31
C GLY A 145 3.50 -3.64 7.97
N CYS A 146 4.24 -3.82 6.87
CA CYS A 146 5.15 -2.80 6.35
C CYS A 146 4.41 -1.56 5.84
N SER A 147 3.30 -1.74 5.12
CA SER A 147 2.44 -0.63 4.70
C SER A 147 1.80 0.10 5.89
N ALA A 148 1.44 -0.61 6.96
CA ALA A 148 0.98 0.01 8.21
C ALA A 148 2.09 0.83 8.89
N LEU A 149 3.32 0.30 8.94
CA LEU A 149 4.48 1.03 9.48
C LEU A 149 4.75 2.30 8.67
N LEU A 150 4.71 2.22 7.35
CA LEU A 150 4.88 3.37 6.47
C LEU A 150 3.84 4.47 6.73
N ARG A 151 2.55 4.11 6.82
CA ARG A 151 1.49 5.07 7.14
C ARG A 151 1.74 5.77 8.47
N GLN A 152 2.11 5.02 9.52
CA GLN A 152 2.38 5.61 10.83
C GLN A 152 3.58 6.57 10.83
N LEU A 153 4.61 6.27 10.04
CA LEU A 153 5.75 7.17 9.86
C LEU A 153 5.30 8.47 9.19
N ARG A 154 4.41 8.40 8.20
CA ARG A 154 3.84 9.57 7.52
C ARG A 154 2.97 10.38 8.46
N ASP A 155 2.03 9.75 9.16
CA ASP A 155 1.16 10.41 10.15
C ASP A 155 1.97 11.15 11.22
N GLY A 156 3.09 10.57 11.66
CA GLY A 156 4.02 11.21 12.61
C GLY A 156 4.69 12.47 12.05
N VAL A 157 5.05 12.49 10.76
CA VAL A 157 5.59 13.69 10.09
C VAL A 157 4.50 14.75 9.94
N THR A 158 3.30 14.37 9.54
CA THR A 158 2.17 15.30 9.40
C THR A 158 1.78 15.91 10.75
N ALA A 159 1.80 15.12 11.84
CA ALA A 159 1.56 15.62 13.19
C ALA A 159 2.65 16.61 13.63
N ALA A 160 3.93 16.30 13.38
CA ALA A 160 5.05 17.17 13.73
C ALA A 160 5.10 18.47 12.89
N GLY A 161 4.71 18.41 11.61
CA GLY A 161 4.61 19.60 10.75
C GLY A 161 3.44 20.51 11.11
N ASN A 162 2.39 19.97 11.73
CA ASN A 162 1.24 20.73 12.21
C ASN A 162 1.44 21.30 13.62
N ASP A 163 2.53 21.01 14.32
CA ASP A 163 2.78 21.49 15.70
C ASP A 163 3.03 23.02 15.76
N ASP A 164 3.33 23.67 14.63
CA ASP A 164 3.33 25.15 14.50
C ASP A 164 1.90 25.76 14.46
N THR A 165 0.89 24.91 14.28
CA THR A 165 -0.52 25.19 14.59
C THR A 165 -1.01 24.12 15.53
N GLY A 166 -0.46 24.12 16.75
CA GLY A 166 -1.00 23.32 17.85
C GLY A 166 -2.52 23.43 17.90
N PRO A 167 -3.25 22.38 18.36
CA PRO A 167 -4.70 22.39 18.36
C PRO A 167 -5.15 23.69 19.01
N ALA A 168 -5.85 24.53 18.25
CA ALA A 168 -6.47 25.72 18.82
C ALA A 168 -7.33 25.20 19.97
N ARG A 169 -6.80 25.24 21.19
CA ARG A 169 -7.56 24.98 22.39
C ARG A 169 -8.65 26.01 22.30
N PHE A 170 -9.88 25.53 22.07
CA PHE A 170 -11.05 26.37 22.04
C PHE A 170 -11.16 27.00 23.42
N GLU A 171 -10.52 28.15 23.58
CA GLU A 171 -10.65 28.92 24.80
C GLU A 171 -12.04 29.55 24.72
N ARG A 172 -12.93 29.10 25.61
CA ARG A 172 -14.31 29.53 25.61
C ARG A 172 -14.35 31.08 25.70
N PRO A 173 -15.07 31.79 24.82
CA PRO A 173 -15.17 33.25 24.89
C PRO A 173 -15.64 33.72 26.28
N PRO A 174 -15.21 34.88 26.78
CA PRO A 174 -15.54 35.36 28.13
C PRO A 174 -17.04 35.37 28.43
N VAL A 175 -17.87 35.73 27.44
CA VAL A 175 -19.34 35.76 27.57
C VAL A 175 -19.97 34.37 27.76
N CYS A 176 -19.24 33.31 27.44
CA CYS A 176 -19.62 31.93 27.63
C CYS A 176 -19.00 31.28 28.88
N ARG A 177 -18.15 31.99 29.64
CA ARG A 177 -17.53 31.46 30.85
C ARG A 177 -18.46 31.67 32.04
N GLU A 178 -19.15 30.60 32.41
CA GLU A 178 -19.92 30.52 33.64
C GLU A 178 -19.08 31.01 34.83
N HIS A 179 -19.68 31.81 35.71
CA HIS A 179 -19.05 32.41 36.89
C HIS A 179 -18.00 33.52 36.63
N THR A 180 -17.98 34.15 35.45
CA THR A 180 -17.21 35.38 35.21
C THR A 180 -18.11 36.63 35.08
N PRO A 181 -17.64 37.82 35.52
CA PRO A 181 -18.32 39.08 35.22
C PRO A 181 -18.29 39.30 33.70
N GLY A 182 -19.44 39.16 33.05
CA GLY A 182 -19.54 39.20 31.58
C GLY A 182 -20.23 37.98 30.96
N HIS A 183 -20.60 36.96 31.74
CA HIS A 183 -21.41 35.86 31.24
C HIS A 183 -22.80 36.34 30.79
N ASP A 184 -23.12 36.11 29.51
CA ASP A 184 -24.41 36.39 28.91
C ASP A 184 -24.89 35.12 28.18
N PRO A 185 -25.96 34.46 28.66
CA PRO A 185 -26.46 33.21 28.07
C PRO A 185 -26.91 33.37 26.63
N GLN A 186 -27.57 34.48 26.27
CA GLN A 186 -28.10 34.70 24.93
C GLN A 186 -26.99 35.10 23.95
N ALA A 187 -26.05 35.93 24.38
CA ALA A 187 -24.87 36.25 23.56
C ALA A 187 -23.96 35.03 23.37
N CYS A 188 -23.88 34.14 24.37
CA CYS A 188 -23.16 32.88 24.25
C CYS A 188 -23.81 31.93 23.23
N GLU A 189 -25.14 31.82 23.25
CA GLU A 189 -25.90 30.96 22.33
C GLU A 189 -25.88 31.46 20.86
N ALA A 190 -25.75 32.77 20.66
CA ALA A 190 -25.50 33.35 19.33
C ALA A 190 -24.05 33.10 18.86
N LEU A 191 -23.07 33.26 19.75
CA LEU A 191 -21.66 33.00 19.46
C LEU A 191 -21.36 31.54 19.19
N THR A 192 -22.08 30.59 19.79
CA THR A 192 -21.88 29.16 19.48
C THR A 192 -22.24 28.84 18.04
N HIS A 193 -23.28 29.47 17.48
CA HIS A 193 -23.64 29.27 16.07
C HIS A 193 -22.61 29.87 15.11
N ASP A 194 -22.18 31.12 15.35
CA ASP A 194 -21.17 31.78 14.50
C ASP A 194 -19.77 31.16 14.67
N ALA A 195 -19.39 30.79 15.90
CA ALA A 195 -18.13 30.11 16.17
C ALA A 195 -18.12 28.69 15.62
N LEU A 196 -19.26 27.97 15.64
CA LEU A 196 -19.40 26.68 14.99
C LEU A 196 -19.33 26.82 13.48
N ALA A 197 -19.99 27.82 12.88
CA ALA A 197 -19.89 28.08 11.44
C ALA A 197 -18.45 28.42 11.05
N ALA A 198 -17.75 29.27 11.80
CA ALA A 198 -16.34 29.59 11.56
C ALA A 198 -15.39 28.40 11.85
N ALA A 199 -15.76 27.50 12.76
CA ALA A 199 -15.01 26.26 13.01
C ALA A 199 -15.21 25.27 11.86
N MET A 200 -16.45 25.09 11.39
CA MET A 200 -16.79 24.28 10.24
C MET A 200 -16.17 24.83 8.96
N GLN A 201 -16.12 26.15 8.78
CA GLN A 201 -15.44 26.80 7.67
C GLN A 201 -13.93 26.51 7.73
N ARG A 202 -13.29 26.64 8.89
CA ARG A 202 -11.87 26.30 9.08
C ARG A 202 -11.58 24.82 8.90
N VAL A 203 -12.50 23.93 9.31
CA VAL A 203 -12.42 22.49 9.06
C VAL A 203 -12.59 22.22 7.57
N SER A 204 -13.54 22.85 6.89
CA SER A 204 -13.71 22.74 5.43
C SER A 204 -12.51 23.29 4.67
N GLU A 205 -11.95 24.43 5.06
CA GLU A 205 -10.72 24.99 4.48
C GLU A 205 -9.51 24.11 4.74
N ARG A 206 -9.45 23.46 5.91
CA ARG A 206 -8.42 22.47 6.25
C ARG A 206 -8.59 21.20 5.44
N LEU A 207 -9.80 20.66 5.33
CA LEU A 207 -10.12 19.51 4.50
C LEU A 207 -9.83 19.80 3.03
N GLN A 208 -10.14 21.01 2.55
CA GLN A 208 -9.79 21.46 1.20
C GLN A 208 -8.27 21.57 1.00
N ARG A 209 -7.49 21.98 2.01
CA ARG A 209 -6.02 21.95 1.93
C ARG A 209 -5.45 20.54 2.03
N GLU A 210 -6.03 19.67 2.85
CA GLU A 210 -5.65 18.26 2.98
C GLU A 210 -5.98 17.46 1.70
N ASP A 211 -7.00 17.88 0.93
CA ASP A 211 -7.33 17.34 -0.40
C ASP A 211 -6.46 17.95 -1.53
N GLU A 212 -5.84 19.12 -1.29
CA GLU A 212 -4.98 19.83 -2.25
C GLU A 212 -3.48 19.51 -2.10
N ASP A 213 -2.98 19.13 -0.91
CA ASP A 213 -1.58 18.67 -0.67
C ASP A 213 -1.47 17.14 -0.79
N THR A 214 -1.50 16.66 -2.03
CA THR A 214 -1.56 15.21 -2.36
C THR A 214 -0.20 14.52 -2.47
N LEU A 215 0.87 15.15 -2.01
CA LEU A 215 2.15 14.46 -1.79
C LEU A 215 2.40 14.39 -0.29
N ASP A 216 2.41 13.17 0.25
CA ASP A 216 3.03 12.95 1.56
C ASP A 216 4.48 13.45 1.47
N PRO A 217 4.88 14.45 2.28
CA PRO A 217 6.25 14.95 2.27
C PRO A 217 7.20 13.77 2.46
N PRO A 218 8.36 13.76 1.77
CA PRO A 218 9.26 12.63 1.84
C PRO A 218 9.65 12.40 3.30
N LEU A 219 9.56 11.15 3.73
CA LEU A 219 9.96 10.78 5.08
C LEU A 219 11.44 11.18 5.35
N PRO A 220 11.80 11.44 6.61
CA PRO A 220 13.20 11.64 6.99
C PRO A 220 14.10 10.52 6.44
N ALA A 221 15.34 10.88 6.05
CA ALA A 221 16.26 9.95 5.39
C ALA A 221 16.43 8.61 6.15
N THR A 222 16.56 8.66 7.47
CA THR A 222 16.69 7.47 8.33
C THR A 222 15.48 6.54 8.24
N ALA A 223 14.26 7.09 8.15
CA ALA A 223 13.05 6.32 7.97
C ALA A 223 12.99 5.70 6.57
N ARG A 224 13.35 6.46 5.53
CA ARG A 224 13.41 5.94 4.14
C ARG A 224 14.44 4.83 3.98
N GLU A 225 15.63 4.98 4.53
CA GLU A 225 16.67 3.94 4.53
C GLU A 225 16.17 2.66 5.21
N ARG A 226 15.44 2.80 6.32
CA ARG A 226 14.86 1.65 7.02
C ARG A 226 13.82 0.93 6.17
N LEU A 227 12.95 1.68 5.49
CA LEU A 227 11.95 1.11 4.58
C LEU A 227 12.62 0.42 3.38
N GLN A 228 13.68 1.01 2.82
CA GLN A 228 14.48 0.40 1.77
C GLN A 228 15.03 -0.96 2.18
N GLN A 229 15.65 -1.05 3.37
CA GLN A 229 16.20 -2.30 3.89
C GLN A 229 15.12 -3.38 4.04
N LEU A 230 13.97 -3.01 4.61
CA LEU A 230 12.84 -3.93 4.78
C LEU A 230 12.30 -4.42 3.43
N CYS A 231 12.22 -3.54 2.42
CA CYS A 231 11.78 -3.92 1.09
C CYS A 231 12.76 -4.93 0.46
N LEU A 232 14.06 -4.66 0.50
CA LEU A 232 15.07 -5.57 -0.07
C LEU A 232 15.10 -6.93 0.66
N GLN A 233 14.82 -6.94 1.97
CA GLN A 233 14.75 -8.15 2.78
C GLN A 233 13.52 -9.01 2.47
N HIS A 234 12.34 -8.41 2.42
CA HIS A 234 11.07 -9.14 2.36
C HIS A 234 10.48 -9.25 0.96
N ARG A 235 10.83 -8.33 0.05
CA ARG A 235 10.41 -8.31 -1.36
C ARG A 235 8.90 -8.29 -1.56
N GLY A 236 8.16 -7.75 -0.57
CA GLY A 236 6.70 -7.64 -0.61
C GLY A 236 6.28 -6.62 -1.67
N GLY A 237 5.41 -7.03 -2.60
CA GLY A 237 5.19 -6.30 -3.85
C GLY A 237 4.65 -4.89 -3.64
N ARG A 238 3.50 -4.79 -2.96
CA ARG A 238 2.86 -3.50 -2.64
C ARG A 238 3.77 -2.59 -1.83
N PHE A 239 4.33 -3.11 -0.74
CA PHE A 239 5.18 -2.33 0.16
C PHE A 239 6.43 -1.77 -0.54
N CYS A 240 7.10 -2.57 -1.38
CA CYS A 240 8.27 -2.10 -2.13
C CYS A 240 7.93 -1.01 -3.15
N VAL A 241 6.74 -1.02 -3.73
CA VAL A 241 6.24 0.08 -4.57
C VAL A 241 6.09 1.36 -3.73
N GLU A 242 5.43 1.26 -2.57
CA GLU A 242 5.24 2.41 -1.67
C GLU A 242 6.59 2.95 -1.13
N ALA A 243 7.57 2.07 -0.90
CA ALA A 243 8.93 2.44 -0.55
C ALA A 243 9.66 3.14 -1.70
N ALA A 244 9.49 2.67 -2.94
CA ALA A 244 10.08 3.29 -4.13
C ALA A 244 9.54 4.72 -4.35
N GLU A 245 8.23 4.93 -4.18
CA GLU A 245 7.60 6.25 -4.24
C GLU A 245 8.20 7.21 -3.22
N GLN A 246 8.49 6.76 -1.98
CA GLN A 246 9.18 7.58 -0.99
C GLN A 246 10.60 8.00 -1.42
N GLN A 247 11.33 7.12 -2.11
CA GLN A 247 12.64 7.48 -2.65
C GLN A 247 12.53 8.46 -3.81
N LEU A 248 11.55 8.29 -4.69
CA LEU A 248 11.28 9.21 -5.79
C LEU A 248 10.89 10.59 -5.27
N ASN A 249 10.02 10.67 -4.26
CA ASN A 249 9.64 11.91 -3.61
C ASN A 249 10.84 12.64 -2.97
N ALA A 250 11.82 11.87 -2.48
CA ALA A 250 13.08 12.38 -1.94
C ALA A 250 14.16 12.68 -3.01
N LEU A 251 13.82 12.58 -4.31
CA LEU A 251 14.76 12.76 -5.43
C LEU A 251 15.93 11.76 -5.43
N GLU A 252 15.70 10.54 -4.93
CA GLU A 252 16.67 9.45 -4.87
C GLU A 252 16.28 8.28 -5.82
N PRO A 253 16.22 8.52 -7.15
CA PRO A 253 15.61 7.57 -8.08
C PRO A 253 16.39 6.25 -8.22
N ALA A 254 17.69 6.24 -7.91
CA ALA A 254 18.49 5.02 -7.91
C ALA A 254 18.02 4.01 -6.82
N LEU A 255 17.55 4.50 -5.67
CA LEU A 255 17.00 3.63 -4.62
C LEU A 255 15.59 3.15 -4.97
N ALA A 256 14.79 4.00 -5.63
CA ALA A 256 13.49 3.62 -6.15
C ALA A 256 13.60 2.46 -7.16
N VAL A 257 14.52 2.56 -8.12
CA VAL A 257 14.79 1.49 -9.08
C VAL A 257 15.18 0.19 -8.37
N GLN A 258 16.03 0.27 -7.33
CA GLN A 258 16.40 -0.93 -6.55
C GLN A 258 15.20 -1.56 -5.84
N ALA A 259 14.33 -0.75 -5.24
CA ALA A 259 13.13 -1.24 -4.54
C ALA A 259 12.14 -1.90 -5.51
N LEU A 260 11.93 -1.34 -6.71
CA LEU A 260 11.06 -1.94 -7.71
C LEU A 260 11.70 -3.19 -8.37
N GLN A 261 13.02 -3.17 -8.59
CA GLN A 261 13.74 -4.27 -9.22
C GLN A 261 13.66 -5.55 -8.39
N VAL A 262 13.76 -5.46 -7.06
CA VAL A 262 13.71 -6.67 -6.20
C VAL A 262 12.35 -7.39 -6.29
N VAL A 263 11.29 -6.64 -6.56
CA VAL A 263 9.94 -7.18 -6.78
C VAL A 263 9.87 -7.83 -8.15
N CYS A 264 10.38 -7.15 -9.20
CA CYS A 264 10.50 -7.73 -10.54
C CYS A 264 11.28 -9.06 -10.53
N ASP A 265 12.44 -9.08 -9.87
CA ASP A 265 13.29 -10.28 -9.73
C ASP A 265 12.60 -11.41 -8.95
N ALA A 266 11.61 -11.09 -8.12
CA ALA A 266 10.76 -12.07 -7.45
C ALA A 266 9.65 -12.66 -8.35
N GLY A 267 9.64 -12.32 -9.66
CA GLY A 267 8.71 -12.87 -10.66
C GLY A 267 7.43 -12.06 -10.83
N ARG A 268 7.46 -10.78 -10.46
CA ARG A 268 6.31 -9.87 -10.52
C ARG A 268 6.35 -9.06 -11.82
N VAL A 269 5.55 -9.47 -12.80
CA VAL A 269 5.55 -8.90 -14.16
C VAL A 269 5.19 -7.41 -14.17
N SER A 270 4.17 -6.98 -13.45
CA SER A 270 3.78 -5.57 -13.33
C SER A 270 4.88 -4.73 -12.67
N ALA A 271 5.63 -5.29 -11.72
CA ALA A 271 6.81 -4.61 -11.18
C ALA A 271 7.94 -4.49 -12.22
N CYS A 272 8.11 -5.48 -13.08
CA CYS A 272 9.04 -5.42 -14.21
C CYS A 272 8.65 -4.35 -15.24
N GLU A 273 7.36 -4.25 -15.55
CA GLU A 273 6.81 -3.21 -16.42
C GLU A 273 7.02 -1.82 -15.82
N ARG A 274 6.82 -1.66 -14.51
CA ARG A 274 7.02 -0.40 -13.78
C ARG A 274 8.48 0.05 -13.71
N VAL A 275 9.41 -0.89 -13.51
CA VAL A 275 10.84 -0.56 -13.37
C VAL A 275 11.55 -0.42 -14.72
N ALA A 276 10.95 -0.88 -15.83
CA ALA A 276 11.55 -0.75 -17.15
C ALA A 276 11.72 0.73 -17.59
N PRO A 277 10.68 1.60 -17.57
CA PRO A 277 10.81 3.01 -17.93
C PRO A 277 11.92 3.73 -17.16
N LEU A 278 12.02 3.48 -15.85
CA LEU A 278 13.05 4.08 -15.01
C LEU A 278 14.46 3.60 -15.39
N ARG A 279 14.64 2.30 -15.68
CA ARG A 279 15.94 1.75 -16.08
C ARG A 279 16.38 2.24 -17.45
N ASP A 280 15.44 2.43 -18.37
CA ASP A 280 15.73 2.87 -19.73
C ASP A 280 16.30 4.30 -19.76
N LEU A 281 15.92 5.14 -18.79
CA LEU A 281 16.46 6.49 -18.63
C LEU A 281 17.95 6.52 -18.26
N ARG A 282 18.45 5.52 -17.53
CA ARG A 282 19.87 5.42 -17.13
C ARG A 282 20.40 6.74 -16.52
N ALA A 283 21.38 7.38 -17.17
CA ALA A 283 21.97 8.64 -16.71
C ALA A 283 21.02 9.84 -16.85
N GLU A 284 19.97 9.74 -17.67
CA GLU A 284 18.91 10.75 -17.78
C GLU A 284 17.93 10.72 -16.60
N LEU A 285 17.95 9.65 -15.78
CA LEU A 285 17.17 9.56 -14.54
C LEU A 285 17.78 10.45 -13.44
N ARG A 286 17.69 11.75 -13.67
CA ARG A 286 18.13 12.80 -12.76
C ARG A 286 16.94 13.71 -12.49
N LEU A 287 16.28 13.50 -11.37
CA LEU A 287 15.15 14.33 -10.95
C LEU A 287 15.66 15.69 -10.47
N VAL A 288 14.94 16.74 -10.84
CA VAL A 288 15.18 18.11 -10.38
C VAL A 288 13.86 18.72 -9.90
N PRO A 289 13.90 19.62 -8.90
CA PRO A 289 12.73 20.40 -8.51
C PRO A 289 12.27 21.27 -9.68
N ALA A 290 11.01 21.15 -10.08
CA ALA A 290 10.40 22.03 -11.06
C ALA A 290 10.25 23.45 -10.47
N GLN A 291 10.59 24.47 -11.26
CA GLN A 291 10.46 25.86 -10.83
C GLN A 291 9.18 26.55 -11.30
N GLN A 292 8.55 26.01 -12.35
CA GLN A 292 7.25 26.44 -12.85
C GLN A 292 6.45 25.23 -13.35
N VAL A 293 5.13 25.34 -13.39
CA VAL A 293 4.28 24.38 -14.09
C VAL A 293 4.60 24.50 -15.60
N PRO A 294 4.88 23.39 -16.29
CA PRO A 294 5.16 23.42 -17.73
C PRO A 294 3.92 23.81 -18.52
N CYS A 295 4.10 24.19 -19.79
CA CYS A 295 3.00 24.50 -20.71
C CYS A 295 3.02 23.57 -21.92
N GLY A 296 1.88 23.49 -22.60
CA GLY A 296 1.70 22.64 -23.75
C GLY A 296 1.45 21.18 -23.39
N ARG A 297 1.67 20.33 -24.39
CA ARG A 297 1.40 18.89 -24.28
C ARG A 297 2.69 18.13 -24.09
N TYR A 298 2.60 17.05 -23.33
CA TYR A 298 3.66 16.08 -23.14
C TYR A 298 3.14 14.68 -23.46
N GLN A 299 3.98 13.87 -24.12
CA GLN A 299 3.63 12.55 -24.61
C GLN A 299 4.60 11.50 -24.05
N ALA A 300 4.05 10.40 -23.56
CA ALA A 300 4.79 9.18 -23.26
C ALA A 300 4.65 8.18 -24.41
N ASP A 301 5.65 7.31 -24.57
CA ASP A 301 5.68 6.26 -25.60
C ASP A 301 4.73 5.09 -25.30
N GLY A 302 4.07 5.09 -24.14
CA GLY A 302 3.08 4.09 -23.74
C GLY A 302 2.49 4.35 -22.35
N GLY A 303 1.80 3.36 -21.79
CA GLY A 303 1.09 3.47 -20.51
C GLY A 303 -0.39 3.84 -20.67
N VAL A 304 -1.14 3.78 -19.57
CA VAL A 304 -2.59 4.11 -19.56
C VAL A 304 -2.82 5.60 -19.77
N ILE A 305 -1.91 6.43 -19.27
CA ILE A 305 -1.92 7.89 -19.41
C ILE A 305 -0.73 8.24 -20.30
N ASP A 306 -0.97 8.34 -21.60
CA ASP A 306 0.06 8.59 -22.61
C ASP A 306 0.23 10.07 -22.96
N MET A 307 -0.79 10.90 -22.73
CA MET A 307 -0.76 12.33 -23.00
C MET A 307 -1.17 13.17 -21.79
N LEU A 308 -0.37 14.21 -21.53
CA LEU A 308 -0.62 15.24 -20.52
C LEU A 308 -0.79 16.58 -21.23
N ASP A 309 -1.78 17.38 -20.84
CA ASP A 309 -2.03 18.71 -21.42
C ASP A 309 -2.08 19.78 -20.32
N PHE A 310 -1.01 20.56 -20.23
CA PHE A 310 -0.89 21.65 -19.27
C PHE A 310 -1.51 22.97 -19.77
N GLY A 311 -1.97 23.03 -21.03
CA GLY A 311 -2.47 24.26 -21.64
C GLY A 311 -1.44 25.39 -21.57
N ASP A 312 -1.86 26.53 -21.03
CA ASP A 312 -1.03 27.72 -20.78
C ASP A 312 -0.27 27.68 -19.44
N GLY A 313 -0.18 26.51 -18.81
CA GLY A 313 0.45 26.33 -17.50
C GLY A 313 -0.51 26.50 -16.32
N THR A 314 -1.80 26.72 -16.58
CA THR A 314 -2.84 26.83 -15.53
C THR A 314 -3.36 25.49 -15.03
N ARG A 315 -3.11 24.40 -15.77
CA ARG A 315 -3.69 23.08 -15.48
C ARG A 315 -2.89 22.22 -14.49
N GLY A 316 -1.99 22.82 -13.72
CA GLY A 316 -1.29 22.13 -12.65
C GLY A 316 -0.88 23.07 -11.54
N ARG A 317 -0.32 22.52 -10.49
CA ARG A 317 0.22 23.27 -9.36
C ARG A 317 1.62 22.78 -9.02
N LEU A 318 2.43 23.67 -8.50
CA LEU A 318 3.71 23.31 -7.92
C LEU A 318 3.60 23.19 -6.41
N HIS A 319 4.10 22.08 -5.90
CA HIS A 319 4.27 21.86 -4.47
C HIS A 319 5.63 21.20 -4.24
N ASP A 320 6.53 21.83 -3.49
CA ASP A 320 7.89 21.36 -3.22
C ASP A 320 8.67 20.89 -4.47
N GLY A 321 8.46 21.58 -5.59
CA GLY A 321 9.08 21.28 -6.89
C GLY A 321 8.55 20.02 -7.58
N ALA A 322 7.44 19.44 -7.11
CA ALA A 322 6.62 18.48 -7.83
C ALA A 322 5.49 19.20 -8.55
N ILE A 323 5.06 18.65 -9.69
CA ILE A 323 3.96 19.16 -10.49
C ILE A 323 2.75 18.26 -10.23
N HIS A 324 1.69 18.84 -9.67
CA HIS A 324 0.40 18.20 -9.44
C HIS A 324 -0.53 18.56 -10.59
N LEU A 325 -1.06 17.54 -11.26
CA LEU A 325 -1.96 17.69 -12.40
C LEU A 325 -3.24 16.90 -12.10
N GLN A 326 -4.40 17.53 -12.27
CA GLN A 326 -5.68 16.83 -12.18
C GLN A 326 -6.08 16.36 -13.59
N GLN A 327 -6.24 15.05 -13.78
CA GLN A 327 -6.62 14.48 -15.07
C GLN A 327 -7.76 13.48 -14.87
N ASN A 328 -8.89 13.74 -15.53
CA ASN A 328 -10.11 12.93 -15.41
C ASN A 328 -10.62 12.76 -13.95
N GLY A 329 -10.34 13.73 -13.07
CA GLY A 329 -10.73 13.68 -11.66
C GLY A 329 -9.74 12.94 -10.75
N GLU A 330 -8.64 12.44 -11.31
CA GLU A 330 -7.57 11.78 -10.55
C GLU A 330 -6.32 12.67 -10.46
N PRO A 331 -5.67 12.77 -9.29
CA PRO A 331 -4.43 13.51 -9.14
C PRO A 331 -3.26 12.72 -9.73
N LEU A 332 -2.41 13.40 -10.49
CA LEU A 332 -1.17 12.88 -11.04
C LEU A 332 0.00 13.69 -10.48
N VAL A 333 1.06 12.98 -10.07
CA VAL A 333 2.28 13.62 -9.59
C VAL A 333 3.42 13.40 -10.58
N LEU A 334 4.07 14.49 -10.94
CA LEU A 334 5.16 14.52 -11.90
C LEU A 334 6.37 15.26 -11.32
N ARG A 335 7.58 14.83 -11.69
CA ARG A 335 8.81 15.62 -11.47
C ARG A 335 9.49 15.91 -12.79
N GLN A 336 10.26 16.99 -12.81
CA GLN A 336 11.07 17.33 -13.96
C GLN A 336 12.36 16.50 -13.96
N LEU A 337 12.70 15.95 -15.12
CA LEU A 337 14.01 15.38 -15.40
C LEU A 337 14.99 16.49 -15.77
N GLY A 338 16.27 16.25 -15.52
CA GLY A 338 17.32 17.23 -15.76
C GLY A 338 17.48 17.72 -17.21
N ASN A 339 16.85 17.04 -18.17
CA ASN A 339 16.80 17.38 -19.59
C ASN A 339 15.55 18.19 -19.98
N GLY A 340 14.64 18.45 -19.04
CA GLY A 340 13.40 19.21 -19.25
C GLY A 340 12.15 18.36 -19.42
N ASP A 341 12.29 17.04 -19.61
CA ASP A 341 11.16 16.11 -19.68
C ASP A 341 10.48 15.93 -18.32
N LEU A 342 9.33 15.28 -18.31
CA LEU A 342 8.61 14.96 -17.08
C LEU A 342 8.66 13.46 -16.80
N LEU A 343 8.67 13.09 -15.53
CA LEU A 343 8.59 11.71 -15.06
C LEU A 343 7.36 11.53 -14.19
N GLY A 344 6.58 10.48 -14.47
CA GLY A 344 5.56 9.93 -13.58
C GLY A 344 6.15 9.41 -12.28
N MET A 345 5.56 9.79 -11.15
CA MET A 345 6.15 9.54 -9.83
C MET A 345 5.55 8.37 -9.07
N ASP A 346 4.55 7.70 -9.66
CA ASP A 346 3.72 6.70 -9.00
C ASP A 346 3.33 5.55 -9.94
N ALA A 347 2.66 4.56 -9.36
CA ALA A 347 2.13 3.42 -10.09
C ALA A 347 1.05 3.79 -11.13
N GLN A 348 0.33 4.89 -10.94
CA GLN A 348 -0.78 5.32 -11.80
C GLN A 348 -0.29 5.88 -13.14
N THR A 349 0.76 6.70 -13.08
CA THR A 349 1.52 7.17 -14.24
C THR A 349 2.43 6.10 -14.83
N GLY A 350 2.56 4.95 -14.16
CA GLY A 350 3.41 3.83 -14.59
C GLY A 350 4.89 4.18 -14.64
N TYR A 351 5.32 5.21 -13.89
CA TYR A 351 6.67 5.77 -13.93
C TYR A 351 7.14 6.20 -15.32
N GLN A 352 6.21 6.59 -16.20
CA GLN A 352 6.52 6.92 -17.59
C GLN A 352 7.28 8.24 -17.73
N ARG A 353 8.13 8.32 -18.74
CA ARG A 353 8.72 9.57 -19.22
C ARG A 353 7.75 10.23 -20.20
N TYR A 354 7.49 11.51 -19.98
CA TYR A 354 6.71 12.34 -20.87
C TYR A 354 7.60 13.42 -21.50
N GLN A 355 7.66 13.42 -22.83
CA GLN A 355 8.45 14.36 -23.62
C GLN A 355 7.57 15.50 -24.14
N PRO A 356 8.08 16.74 -24.23
CA PRO A 356 7.31 17.85 -24.74
C PRO A 356 6.96 17.63 -26.22
N VAL A 357 5.69 17.82 -26.57
CA VAL A 357 5.23 17.77 -27.97
C VAL A 357 5.60 19.11 -28.65
N PRO A 358 6.44 19.10 -29.71
CA PRO A 358 6.88 20.32 -30.36
C PRO A 358 5.73 21.21 -30.83
N GLY A 359 5.89 22.53 -30.64
CA GLY A 359 4.91 23.52 -31.11
C GLY A 359 3.68 23.71 -30.20
N THR A 360 3.58 23.01 -29.07
CA THR A 360 2.45 23.13 -28.13
C THR A 360 2.73 24.01 -26.91
N ALA A 361 4.00 24.29 -26.61
CA ALA A 361 4.42 25.05 -25.44
C ALA A 361 4.21 26.57 -25.63
N GLN A 362 2.98 27.04 -25.41
CA GLN A 362 2.65 28.47 -25.42
C GLN A 362 2.03 28.85 -24.07
N CYS A 363 2.87 29.23 -23.10
CA CYS A 363 2.38 29.90 -21.89
C CYS A 363 2.01 31.33 -22.27
N THR A 364 0.78 31.76 -21.96
CA THR A 364 0.47 33.19 -22.03
C THR A 364 1.02 33.83 -20.75
N PRO A 365 1.95 34.81 -20.79
CA PRO A 365 2.40 35.47 -19.58
C PRO A 365 1.22 36.14 -18.87
N PRO A 366 1.21 36.24 -17.53
CA PRO A 366 0.19 36.98 -16.81
C PRO A 366 0.09 38.39 -17.39
N ARG A 367 -1.12 38.83 -17.78
CA ARG A 367 -1.31 40.22 -18.21
C ARG A 367 -0.97 41.11 -17.04
N GLU A 368 0.17 41.81 -17.10
CA GLU A 368 0.42 42.97 -16.25
C GLU A 368 -0.77 43.90 -16.43
N GLY A 369 -1.55 44.06 -15.35
CA GLY A 369 -2.65 45.00 -15.30
C GLY A 369 -2.08 46.39 -15.57
N ARG A 370 -2.23 46.87 -16.80
CA ARG A 370 -2.07 48.29 -17.09
C ARG A 370 -3.12 49.00 -16.25
N GLY A 371 -2.69 49.66 -15.18
CA GLY A 371 -3.50 50.65 -14.50
C GLY A 371 -4.06 51.59 -15.55
N SER A 372 -5.38 51.66 -15.61
CA SER A 372 -6.06 52.67 -16.42
C SER A 372 -5.74 54.07 -15.84
N PRO A 373 -5.52 55.07 -16.71
CA PRO A 373 -5.17 56.43 -16.30
C PRO A 373 -6.26 57.16 -15.53
#